data_AF-A0A4R7VWS7-F1
#
_entry.id   AF-A0A4R7VWS7-F1
#
_cell.length_a   1.000
_cell.length_b   1.000
_cell.length_c   1.000
_cell.angle_alpha   90.00
_cell.angle_beta   90.00
_cell.angle_gamma   90.00
#
_symmetry.space_group_name_H-M   'P 1'
#
loop_
_entity.id
_entity.type
_entity.pdbx_description
1 polymer ?
#
loop_
_entity_poly.entity_id
_entity_poly.type
_entity_poly.pdbx_seq_one_letter_code
_entity_poly.pdbx_strand_id
1 'polypeptide(L)'
;MTKQQLSVQSARRVTPIQKRPLPLPGERLRRAVDSVLAGLTDEADLSRLDDALRAGLAWTAAAGETCRVAPAVRQVRDARASLRHADADHARSALLAAREDLHHVPNQRASV
;
A
#
# COMPACT_ATOMS: atom_id res chain seq x y z
N MET A 1 61.85 -28.34 20.17
CA MET A 1 60.71 -28.15 21.09
C MET A 1 60.15 -26.75 20.84
N THR A 2 59.20 -26.57 19.90
CA THR A 2 57.75 -26.32 20.14
C THR A 2 57.49 -25.17 21.13
N LYS A 3 56.76 -24.09 20.79
CA LYS A 3 55.36 -24.11 20.34
C LYS A 3 54.99 -22.81 19.60
N GLN A 4 54.34 -22.98 18.44
CA GLN A 4 53.47 -21.97 17.81
C GLN A 4 52.26 -21.71 18.72
N GLN A 5 51.88 -20.45 18.89
CA GLN A 5 50.52 -20.10 19.34
C GLN A 5 49.87 -19.18 18.32
N LEU A 6 49.17 -19.82 17.38
CA LEU A 6 48.16 -19.22 16.52
C LEU A 6 46.94 -18.86 17.38
N SER A 7 46.79 -17.58 17.72
CA SER A 7 45.57 -17.07 18.35
C SER A 7 44.60 -16.63 17.26
N VAL A 8 43.84 -17.59 16.74
CA VAL A 8 42.77 -17.34 15.77
C VAL A 8 41.53 -16.88 16.55
N GLN A 9 41.53 -15.62 16.99
CA GLN A 9 40.32 -14.97 17.51
C GLN A 9 39.41 -14.63 16.32
N SER A 10 38.67 -15.64 15.85
CA SER A 10 37.59 -15.46 14.90
C SER A 10 36.42 -14.80 15.61
N ALA A 11 36.43 -13.46 15.64
CA ALA A 11 35.28 -12.66 16.03
C ALA A 11 34.14 -12.99 15.06
N ARG A 12 33.15 -13.78 15.51
CA ARG A 12 31.89 -13.98 14.79
C ARG A 12 31.21 -12.62 14.67
N ARG A 13 31.44 -11.94 13.54
CA ARG A 13 30.67 -10.77 13.14
C ARG A 13 29.22 -11.23 12.93
N VAL A 14 28.37 -10.97 13.93
CA VAL A 14 26.92 -11.08 13.75
C VAL A 14 26.54 -9.96 12.79
N THR A 15 26.26 -10.31 11.54
CA THR A 15 25.70 -9.38 10.57
C THR A 15 24.33 -8.94 11.10
N PRO A 16 24.07 -7.64 11.29
CA PRO A 16 22.77 -7.19 11.74
C PRO A 16 21.73 -7.59 10.70
N ILE A 17 20.77 -8.42 11.10
CA ILE A 17 19.63 -8.78 10.26
C ILE A 17 18.81 -7.50 10.05
N GLN A 18 18.87 -6.97 8.84
CA GLN A 18 18.04 -5.84 8.41
C GLN A 18 16.57 -6.29 8.46
N LYS A 19 15.82 -5.84 9.46
CA LYS A 19 14.38 -6.11 9.56
C LYS A 19 13.69 -5.34 8.43
N ARG A 20 13.09 -6.05 7.48
CA ARG A 20 12.29 -5.43 6.42
C ARG A 20 11.13 -4.68 7.09
N PRO A 21 10.94 -3.38 6.83
CA PRO A 21 9.84 -2.65 7.43
C PRO A 21 8.52 -3.29 7.01
N LEU A 22 7.61 -3.45 7.98
CA LEU A 22 6.25 -3.90 7.70
C LEU A 22 5.59 -2.90 6.74
N PRO A 23 4.86 -3.39 5.72
CA PRO A 23 4.11 -2.50 4.84
C PRO A 23 3.11 -1.68 5.65
N LEU A 24 2.93 -0.42 5.25
CA LEU A 24 1.92 0.45 5.83
C LEU A 24 0.52 -0.11 5.54
N PRO A 25 -0.44 -0.01 6.46
CA PRO A 25 -1.82 -0.42 6.19
C PRO A 25 -2.35 0.25 4.91
N GLY A 26 -2.97 -0.53 4.03
CA GLY A 26 -3.53 -0.01 2.79
C GLY A 26 -2.50 0.35 1.71
N GLU A 27 -1.23 0.00 1.85
CA GLU A 27 -0.18 0.27 0.85
C GLU A 27 -0.55 -0.24 -0.56
N ARG A 28 -1.15 -1.43 -0.64
CA ARG A 28 -1.63 -1.99 -1.92
C ARG A 28 -2.80 -1.19 -2.51
N LEU A 29 -3.72 -0.75 -1.66
CA LEU A 29 -4.85 0.07 -2.08
C LEU A 29 -4.36 1.44 -2.57
N ARG A 30 -3.38 2.04 -1.89
CA ARG A 30 -2.73 3.29 -2.31
C ARG A 30 -2.16 3.18 -3.71
N ARG A 31 -1.37 2.12 -3.97
CA ARG A 31 -0.81 1.89 -5.31
C ARG A 31 -1.89 1.70 -6.39
N ALA A 32 -2.98 1.02 -6.08
CA ALA A 32 -4.10 0.89 -7.00
C ALA A 32 -4.75 2.25 -7.30
N VAL A 33 -5.01 3.05 -6.27
CA VAL A 33 -5.56 4.41 -6.40
C VAL A 33 -4.64 5.30 -7.23
N ASP A 34 -3.34 5.33 -6.94
CA ASP A 34 -2.36 6.13 -7.67
C ASP A 34 -2.26 5.70 -9.15
N SER A 35 -2.25 4.39 -9.40
CA SER A 35 -2.22 3.86 -10.77
C SER A 35 -3.48 4.22 -11.56
N VAL A 36 -4.64 4.21 -10.90
CA VAL A 36 -5.91 4.56 -11.56
C VAL A 36 -6.00 6.06 -11.80
N LEU A 37 -5.62 6.90 -10.83
CA LEU A 37 -5.53 8.34 -11.02
C LEU A 37 -4.61 8.74 -12.17
N ALA A 38 -3.49 8.03 -12.36
CA ALA A 38 -2.57 8.26 -13.47
C ALA A 38 -3.12 7.78 -14.83
N GLY A 39 -4.00 6.78 -14.82
CA GLY A 39 -4.60 6.19 -16.02
C GLY A 39 -5.98 6.71 -16.38
N LEU A 40 -6.57 7.60 -15.57
CA LEU A 40 -7.90 8.16 -15.78
C LEU A 40 -7.82 9.33 -16.77
N THR A 41 -8.07 9.04 -18.04
CA THR A 41 -8.12 9.96 -19.18
C THR A 41 -9.41 9.74 -19.99
N ASP A 42 -9.70 10.60 -20.96
CA ASP A 42 -10.93 10.52 -21.78
C ASP A 42 -11.04 9.21 -22.59
N GLU A 43 -9.91 8.59 -22.94
CA GLU A 43 -9.83 7.32 -23.68
C GLU A 43 -9.57 6.10 -22.79
N ALA A 44 -9.69 6.25 -21.46
CA ALA A 44 -9.33 5.20 -20.54
C ALA A 44 -10.27 3.99 -20.61
N ASP A 45 -9.68 2.79 -20.51
CA ASP A 45 -10.43 1.56 -20.29
C ASP A 45 -10.94 1.52 -18.84
N LEU A 46 -12.15 2.06 -18.63
CA LEU A 46 -12.79 2.14 -17.31
C LEU A 46 -12.99 0.76 -16.66
N SER A 47 -13.15 -0.31 -17.44
CA SER A 47 -13.28 -1.66 -16.91
C SER A 47 -11.96 -2.13 -16.29
N ARG A 48 -10.84 -1.89 -16.97
CA ARG A 48 -9.51 -2.19 -16.44
C ARG A 48 -9.19 -1.37 -15.18
N LEU A 49 -9.64 -0.11 -15.12
CA LEU A 49 -9.50 0.72 -13.92
C LEU A 49 -10.32 0.19 -12.73
N ASP A 50 -11.59 -0.21 -12.95
CA ASP A 50 -12.41 -0.84 -11.90
C ASP A 50 -11.77 -2.13 -11.38
N ASP A 51 -11.20 -2.95 -12.27
CA ASP A 51 -10.51 -4.19 -11.90
C ASP A 51 -9.28 -3.95 -11.02
N ALA A 52 -8.49 -2.91 -11.32
CA ALA A 52 -7.36 -2.52 -10.48
C ALA A 52 -7.81 -2.11 -9.07
N LEU A 53 -8.88 -1.30 -8.96
CA LEU A 53 -9.45 -0.92 -7.66
C LEU A 53 -10.02 -2.12 -6.91
N ARG A 54 -10.71 -3.02 -7.61
CA ARG A 54 -11.25 -4.26 -7.05
C ARG A 54 -10.14 -5.15 -6.49
N ALA A 55 -9.05 -5.33 -7.22
CA ALA A 55 -7.91 -6.10 -6.77
C ALA A 55 -7.24 -5.47 -5.53
N GLY A 56 -7.10 -4.14 -5.49
CA GLY A 56 -6.59 -3.41 -4.33
C GLY A 56 -7.46 -3.64 -3.08
N LEU A 57 -8.78 -3.49 -3.22
CA LEU A 57 -9.74 -3.74 -2.15
C LEU A 57 -9.69 -5.19 -1.65
N ALA A 58 -9.64 -6.16 -2.57
CA ALA A 58 -9.56 -7.58 -2.22
C ALA A 58 -8.31 -7.89 -1.41
N TRP A 59 -7.16 -7.30 -1.78
CA TRP A 59 -5.92 -7.48 -1.03
C TRP A 59 -5.98 -6.85 0.36
N THR A 60 -6.49 -5.63 0.48
CA THR A 60 -6.70 -4.96 1.78
C THR A 60 -7.64 -5.75 2.69
N ALA A 61 -8.68 -6.37 2.13
CA ALA A 61 -9.57 -7.27 2.87
C ALA A 61 -8.85 -8.55 3.33
N ALA A 62 -8.10 -9.19 2.43
CA ALA A 62 -7.34 -10.40 2.76
C ALA A 62 -6.25 -10.15 3.82
N ALA A 63 -5.69 -8.95 3.86
CA ALA A 63 -4.73 -8.52 4.88
C ALA A 63 -5.39 -8.12 6.23
N GLY A 64 -6.73 -8.11 6.31
CA GLY A 64 -7.46 -7.65 7.50
C GLY A 64 -7.31 -6.15 7.79
N GLU A 65 -6.96 -5.35 6.78
CA GLU A 65 -6.63 -3.94 6.94
C GLU A 65 -7.83 -3.01 6.75
N THR A 66 -8.98 -3.53 6.28
CA THR A 66 -10.16 -2.72 5.92
C THR A 66 -10.65 -1.80 7.03
N CYS A 67 -10.56 -2.24 8.29
CA CYS A 67 -10.97 -1.41 9.44
C CYS A 67 -10.01 -0.25 9.68
N ARG A 68 -8.72 -0.39 9.36
CA ARG A 68 -7.69 0.64 9.54
C ARG A 68 -7.73 1.73 8.47
N VAL A 69 -8.29 1.41 7.31
CA VAL A 69 -8.42 2.31 6.15
C VAL A 69 -9.87 2.46 5.70
N ALA A 70 -10.82 2.37 6.64
CA ALA A 70 -12.24 2.34 6.34
C ALA A 70 -12.75 3.57 5.56
N PRO A 71 -12.31 4.82 5.85
CA PRO A 71 -12.67 5.99 5.06
C PRO A 71 -12.26 5.83 3.58
N ALA A 72 -10.99 5.48 3.33
CA ALA A 72 -10.48 5.24 1.99
C ALA A 72 -11.22 4.11 1.26
N VAL A 73 -11.56 3.01 1.95
CA VAL A 73 -12.32 1.90 1.36
C VAL A 73 -13.68 2.36 0.86
N ARG A 74 -14.35 3.28 1.58
CA ARG A 74 -15.62 3.85 1.16
C ARG A 74 -15.45 4.68 -0.10
N GLN A 75 -14.50 5.62 -0.10
CA GLN A 75 -14.21 6.47 -1.24
C GLN A 75 -13.84 5.67 -2.50
N VAL A 76 -13.07 4.59 -2.36
CA VAL A 76 -12.77 3.70 -3.50
C VAL A 76 -14.01 2.96 -4.00
N ARG A 77 -14.95 2.57 -3.13
CA ARG A 77 -16.22 1.97 -3.57
C ARG A 77 -17.07 2.99 -4.34
N ASP A 78 -17.09 4.23 -3.89
CA ASP A 78 -17.81 5.31 -4.57
C ASP A 78 -17.19 5.60 -5.94
N ALA A 79 -15.86 5.69 -6.03
CA ALA A 79 -15.15 5.82 -7.30
C ALA A 79 -15.49 4.68 -8.28
N ARG A 80 -15.52 3.44 -7.79
CA ARG A 80 -15.91 2.27 -8.61
C ARG A 80 -17.35 2.36 -9.10
N ALA A 81 -18.26 2.89 -8.29
CA ALA A 81 -19.62 3.15 -8.72
C ALA A 81 -19.65 4.20 -9.84
N SER A 82 -18.91 5.31 -9.70
CA SER A 82 -18.80 6.34 -10.75
C SER A 82 -18.20 5.81 -12.06
N LEU A 83 -17.15 4.99 -11.99
CA LEU A 83 -16.55 4.35 -13.18
C LEU A 83 -17.58 3.48 -13.95
N ARG A 84 -18.47 2.77 -13.24
CA ARG A 84 -19.55 1.97 -13.87
C ARG A 84 -20.60 2.82 -14.58
N HIS A 85 -20.75 4.08 -14.19
CA HIS A 85 -21.64 5.04 -14.82
C HIS A 85 -20.92 5.95 -15.84
N ALA A 86 -19.66 5.63 -16.18
CA ALA A 86 -18.80 6.45 -17.03
C ALA A 86 -18.62 7.90 -16.53
N ASP A 87 -18.70 8.10 -15.22
CA ASP A 87 -18.55 9.41 -14.57
C ASP A 87 -17.11 9.58 -14.08
N ALA A 88 -16.24 10.04 -15.00
CA ALA A 88 -14.81 10.17 -14.74
C ALA A 88 -14.50 11.26 -13.69
N ASP A 89 -15.26 12.35 -13.66
CA ASP A 89 -15.03 13.47 -12.74
C ASP A 89 -15.33 13.07 -11.29
N HIS A 90 -16.47 12.42 -11.04
CA HIS A 90 -16.78 11.93 -9.70
C HIS A 90 -15.84 10.79 -9.29
N ALA A 91 -15.46 9.91 -10.23
CA ALA A 91 -14.46 8.88 -9.95
C ALA A 91 -13.13 9.50 -9.52
N ARG A 92 -12.67 10.54 -10.21
CA ARG A 92 -11.43 11.26 -9.89
C ARG A 92 -11.50 11.92 -8.53
N SER A 93 -12.60 12.62 -8.22
CA SER A 93 -12.81 13.28 -6.93
C SER A 93 -12.76 12.27 -5.77
N ALA A 94 -13.50 11.17 -5.88
CA ALA A 94 -13.52 10.12 -4.89
C ALA A 94 -12.14 9.44 -4.71
N LEU A 95 -11.39 9.22 -5.81
CA LEU A 95 -10.03 8.67 -5.73
C LEU A 95 -9.02 9.62 -5.08
N LEU A 96 -9.16 10.93 -5.28
CA LEU A 96 -8.33 11.92 -4.59
C LEU A 96 -8.61 11.92 -3.08
N ALA A 97 -9.87 11.90 -2.67
CA ALA A 97 -10.26 11.76 -1.27
C ALA A 97 -9.74 10.45 -0.66
N ALA A 98 -9.86 9.33 -1.38
CA ALA A 98 -9.29 8.05 -0.95
C ALA A 98 -7.77 8.12 -0.74
N ARG A 99 -7.06 8.81 -1.63
CA ARG A 99 -5.60 9.00 -1.53
C ARG A 99 -5.25 9.79 -0.28
N GLU A 100 -5.96 10.87 0.00
CA GLU A 100 -5.76 11.67 1.22
C GLU A 100 -5.95 10.84 2.49
N ASP A 101 -7.05 10.08 2.57
CA ASP A 101 -7.34 9.19 3.70
C ASP A 101 -6.24 8.12 3.88
N LEU A 102 -5.70 7.59 2.78
CA LEU A 102 -4.62 6.60 2.82
C LEU A 102 -3.30 7.22 3.30
N HIS A 103 -3.03 8.49 3.02
CA HIS A 103 -1.84 9.18 3.55
C HIS A 103 -2.00 9.61 5.01
N HIS A 104 -3.24 9.80 5.47
CA HIS A 104 -3.54 10.23 6.82
C HIS A 104 -3.50 9.10 7.88
N VAL A 105 -3.33 7.83 7.48
CA VAL A 105 -3.23 6.71 8.44
C VAL A 105 -2.10 7.00 9.44
N PRO A 106 -2.42 7.30 10.71
CA PRO A 106 -1.42 7.78 11.66
C PRO A 106 -0.38 6.69 11.84
N ASN A 107 0.88 7.05 11.64
CA ASN A 107 2.03 6.20 11.89
C ASN A 107 2.03 5.92 13.41
N GLN A 108 1.45 4.79 13.84
CA GLN A 108 1.42 4.36 15.25
C GLN A 108 2.82 3.91 15.74
N ARG A 109 3.87 4.65 15.38
CA ARG A 109 5.25 4.46 15.82
C ARG A 109 5.68 5.51 16.84
N ALA A 110 4.74 6.11 17.56
CA ALA A 110 5.04 6.69 18.87
C ALA A 110 4.84 5.60 19.92
N SER A 111 5.84 4.75 20.10
CA SER A 111 5.96 3.91 21.29
C SER A 111 7.22 4.36 22.02
N VAL A 112 6.97 4.94 23.20
CA VAL A 112 7.80 5.00 24.43
C VAL A 112 9.25 5.45 24.31
#